data_AF-A0A1F3J3W9-F1
#
_entry.id   AF-A0A1F3J3W9-F1
#
_cell.length_a   1.000
_cell.length_b   1.000
_cell.length_c   1.000
_cell.angle_alpha   90.00
_cell.angle_beta   90.00
_cell.angle_gamma   90.00
#
_symmetry.space_group_name_H-M   'P 1'
#
loop_
_entity.id
_entity.type
_entity.pdbx_description
1 polymer ?
#
loop_
_entity_poly.entity_id
_entity_poly.type
_entity_poly.pdbx_seq_one_letter_code
_entity_poly.pdbx_strand_id
1 'polypeptide(L)'
;MTENEFDNGYWYADEIKAFAKQLGIANSSKLRKDELEQLIKVFIRTGKVERSNRKNIVKTGKKDLDIGLSTCLPIINYTSNEQTKNFITTESQKIAPKLTIKSGAWYRLNRWRDERITNGVKITYGDLVNQFVKLNQTDKFEKVVVGRYINFLSDFLANEKGATRQQAVNEWEKLKTLNIEKDYKSWKRHKI
;
A
#
# COMPACT_ATOMS: atom_id res chain seq x y z
N MET A 1 25.80 0.29 -5.72
CA MET A 1 24.76 0.82 -4.83
C MET A 1 24.76 0.00 -3.56
N THR A 2 24.95 0.64 -2.41
CA THR A 2 24.80 0.03 -1.10
C THR A 2 23.33 0.01 -0.69
N GLU A 3 22.97 -0.80 0.31
CA GLU A 3 21.59 -0.79 0.82
C GLU A 3 21.19 0.57 1.38
N ASN A 4 22.11 1.27 2.04
CA ASN A 4 21.85 2.60 2.60
C ASN A 4 21.57 3.64 1.50
N GLU A 5 22.32 3.60 0.40
CA GLU A 5 22.06 4.44 -0.78
C GLU A 5 20.69 4.13 -1.40
N PHE A 6 20.32 2.85 -1.47
CA PHE A 6 19.00 2.44 -1.96
C PHE A 6 17.87 2.96 -1.04
N ASP A 7 18.04 2.85 0.27
CA ASP A 7 17.07 3.28 1.27
C ASP A 7 16.88 4.79 1.31
N ASN A 8 17.98 5.52 1.21
CA ASN A 8 17.96 6.98 1.15
C ASN A 8 17.45 7.49 -0.20
N GLY A 9 17.53 6.70 -1.27
CA GLY A 9 16.92 7.02 -2.55
C GLY A 9 15.39 7.15 -2.46
N TYR A 10 14.81 8.10 -3.19
CA TYR A 10 13.36 8.15 -3.37
C TYR A 10 12.97 7.60 -4.73
N TRP A 11 12.40 6.40 -4.71
CA TRP A 11 12.01 5.68 -5.91
C TRP A 11 10.51 5.78 -6.15
N TYR A 12 10.10 6.10 -7.37
CA TYR A 12 8.72 5.95 -7.82
C TYR A 12 8.38 4.48 -8.09
N ALA A 13 7.09 4.15 -8.09
CA ALA A 13 6.64 2.78 -8.28
C ALA A 13 7.10 2.19 -9.62
N ASP A 14 7.10 3.01 -10.68
CA ASP A 14 7.51 2.57 -12.01
C ASP A 14 9.04 2.42 -12.12
N GLU A 15 9.81 3.27 -11.43
CA GLU A 15 11.27 3.13 -11.32
C GLU A 15 11.66 1.85 -10.59
N ILE A 16 11.02 1.55 -9.45
CA ILE A 16 11.23 0.30 -8.71
C ILE A 16 10.89 -0.91 -9.59
N LYS A 17 9.81 -0.85 -10.37
CA LYS A 17 9.43 -1.94 -11.29
C LYS A 17 10.42 -2.12 -12.42
N ALA A 18 10.88 -1.02 -13.03
CA ALA A 18 11.88 -1.04 -14.09
C ALA A 18 13.20 -1.62 -13.57
N PHE A 19 13.65 -1.17 -12.41
CA PHE A 19 14.86 -1.67 -11.77
C PHE A 19 14.74 -3.16 -11.42
N ALA A 20 13.65 -3.58 -10.80
CA ALA A 20 13.40 -4.99 -10.50
C ALA A 20 13.37 -5.87 -11.77
N LYS A 21 12.82 -5.37 -12.88
CA LYS A 21 12.84 -6.06 -14.18
C LYS A 21 14.27 -6.23 -14.70
N GLN A 22 15.11 -5.19 -14.59
CA GLN A 22 16.52 -5.26 -14.98
C GLN A 22 17.31 -6.26 -14.14
N LEU A 23 17.01 -6.38 -12.85
CA LEU A 23 17.60 -7.38 -11.95
C LEU A 23 17.12 -8.82 -12.21
N GLY A 24 16.15 -9.02 -13.12
CA GLY A 24 15.60 -10.35 -13.41
C GLY A 24 14.57 -10.85 -12.39
N ILE A 25 14.00 -9.98 -11.54
CA ILE A 25 12.93 -10.35 -10.62
C ILE A 25 11.68 -10.70 -11.42
N ALA A 26 11.26 -11.96 -11.34
CA ALA A 26 10.08 -12.46 -12.05
C ALA A 26 8.78 -11.76 -11.58
N ASN A 27 7.86 -11.53 -12.52
CA ASN A 27 6.55 -10.90 -12.26
C ASN A 27 6.62 -9.50 -11.60
N SER A 28 7.72 -8.76 -11.76
CA SER A 28 7.92 -7.46 -11.11
C SER A 28 6.78 -6.46 -11.35
N SER A 29 6.11 -6.51 -12.51
CA SER A 29 4.95 -5.65 -12.83
C SER A 29 3.74 -5.86 -11.94
N LYS A 30 3.57 -7.06 -11.35
CA LYS A 30 2.43 -7.45 -10.50
C LYS A 30 2.70 -7.24 -9.01
N LEU A 31 3.97 -7.11 -8.62
CA LEU A 31 4.37 -6.90 -7.24
C LEU A 31 4.14 -5.44 -6.82
N ARG A 32 3.84 -5.26 -5.53
CA ARG A 32 3.71 -3.94 -4.93
C ARG A 32 5.09 -3.35 -4.66
N LYS A 33 5.14 -2.02 -4.51
CA LYS A 33 6.38 -1.29 -4.28
C LYS A 33 7.16 -1.82 -3.08
N ASP A 34 6.48 -2.08 -1.96
CA ASP A 34 7.11 -2.60 -0.74
C ASP A 34 7.68 -4.01 -0.91
N GLU A 35 6.97 -4.89 -1.63
CA GLU A 35 7.44 -6.24 -1.97
C GLU A 35 8.69 -6.17 -2.86
N LEU A 36 8.71 -5.25 -3.82
CA LEU A 36 9.86 -5.02 -4.69
C LEU A 36 11.05 -4.42 -3.93
N GLU A 37 10.83 -3.43 -3.06
CA GLU A 37 11.88 -2.85 -2.21
C GLU A 37 12.55 -3.95 -1.36
N GLN A 38 11.78 -4.89 -0.80
CA GLN A 38 12.35 -6.02 -0.05
C GLN A 38 13.21 -6.95 -0.91
N LEU A 39 12.71 -7.37 -2.08
CA LEU A 39 13.45 -8.26 -2.98
C LEU A 39 14.74 -7.61 -3.51
N ILE A 40 14.68 -6.32 -3.83
CA ILE A 40 15.85 -5.54 -4.27
C ILE A 40 16.88 -5.47 -3.14
N LYS A 41 16.47 -5.22 -1.89
CA LYS A 41 17.40 -5.22 -0.74
C LYS A 41 18.08 -6.57 -0.55
N VAL A 42 17.35 -7.67 -0.68
CA VAL A 42 17.94 -9.01 -0.61
C VAL A 42 18.99 -9.19 -1.70
N PHE A 43 18.69 -8.77 -2.93
CA PHE A 43 19.65 -8.79 -4.03
C PHE A 43 20.89 -7.94 -3.73
N ILE A 44 20.73 -6.71 -3.24
CA ILE A 44 21.86 -5.82 -2.90
C ILE A 44 22.76 -6.46 -1.82
N ARG A 45 22.17 -7.13 -0.82
CA ARG A 45 22.91 -7.78 0.26
C ARG A 45 23.63 -9.07 -0.16
N THR A 46 23.00 -9.87 -1.03
CA THR A 46 23.41 -11.27 -1.26
C THR A 46 23.88 -11.55 -2.68
N GLY A 47 23.61 -10.63 -3.62
CA GLY A 47 23.78 -10.84 -5.06
C GLY A 47 22.78 -11.81 -5.69
N LYS A 48 21.82 -12.35 -4.93
CA LYS A 48 20.88 -13.37 -5.39
C LYS A 48 19.49 -12.80 -5.66
N VAL A 49 18.88 -13.24 -6.75
CA VAL A 49 17.50 -12.88 -7.12
C VAL A 49 16.54 -13.87 -6.46
N GLU A 50 15.79 -13.40 -5.47
CA GLU A 50 14.72 -14.18 -4.86
C GLU A 50 13.38 -14.03 -5.58
N ARG A 51 12.49 -15.00 -5.38
CA ARG A 51 11.13 -14.98 -5.93
C ARG A 51 10.15 -14.55 -4.85
N SER A 52 9.17 -13.75 -5.25
CA SER A 52 8.04 -13.45 -4.38
C SER A 52 7.17 -14.69 -4.14
N ASN A 53 6.76 -14.90 -2.89
CA ASN A 53 5.78 -15.93 -2.52
C ASN A 53 4.33 -15.53 -2.84
N ARG A 54 4.09 -14.33 -3.39
CA ARG A 54 2.75 -13.84 -3.67
C ARG A 54 2.09 -14.69 -4.75
N LYS A 55 0.99 -15.35 -4.38
CA LYS A 55 0.12 -16.01 -5.35
C LYS A 55 -0.73 -14.94 -6.01
N ASN A 56 -0.43 -14.65 -7.27
CA ASN A 56 -1.30 -13.79 -8.06
C ASN A 56 -2.62 -14.53 -8.32
N ILE A 57 -3.74 -13.86 -8.06
CA ILE A 57 -5.05 -14.37 -8.47
C ILE A 57 -5.03 -14.48 -9.99
N VAL A 58 -5.18 -15.71 -10.49
CA VAL A 58 -5.40 -15.95 -11.90
C VAL A 58 -6.82 -15.48 -12.18
N LYS A 59 -6.95 -14.35 -12.88
CA LYS A 59 -8.24 -13.80 -13.29
C LYS A 59 -8.76 -14.58 -14.49
N THR A 60 -9.35 -15.74 -14.25
CA THR A 60 -10.00 -16.56 -15.27
C THR A 60 -11.49 -16.63 -14.99
N GLY A 61 -12.30 -16.52 -16.05
CA GLY A 61 -13.76 -16.57 -15.96
C GLY A 61 -14.44 -15.22 -15.74
N LYS A 62 -15.74 -15.25 -15.46
CA LYS A 62 -16.57 -14.06 -15.19
C LYS A 62 -16.06 -13.30 -13.97
N LYS A 63 -16.23 -11.98 -13.93
CA LYS A 63 -15.91 -11.21 -12.73
C LYS A 63 -16.95 -11.52 -11.65
N ASP A 64 -16.55 -11.46 -10.39
CA ASP A 64 -17.49 -11.63 -9.25
C ASP A 64 -18.67 -10.65 -9.35
N LEU A 65 -18.40 -9.46 -9.87
CA LEU A 65 -19.40 -8.43 -10.13
C LEU A 65 -20.45 -8.83 -11.18
N ASP A 66 -20.05 -9.58 -12.22
CA ASP A 66 -20.95 -10.02 -13.29
C ASP A 66 -21.84 -11.19 -12.83
N ILE A 67 -21.48 -11.84 -11.72
CA ILE A 67 -22.26 -12.91 -11.08
C ILE A 67 -23.35 -12.31 -10.16
N GLY A 68 -23.10 -11.11 -9.62
CA GLY A 68 -23.95 -10.44 -8.65
C GLY A 68 -23.35 -10.50 -7.25
N LEU A 69 -22.95 -9.34 -6.73
CA LEU A 69 -22.33 -9.24 -5.41
C LEU A 69 -23.32 -9.58 -4.30
N SER A 70 -22.94 -10.50 -3.42
CA SER A 70 -23.67 -10.85 -2.20
C SER A 70 -22.68 -11.19 -1.09
N THR A 71 -23.08 -11.08 0.16
CA THR A 71 -22.19 -11.37 1.31
C THR A 71 -21.72 -12.82 1.33
N CYS A 72 -22.52 -13.76 0.84
CA CYS A 72 -22.16 -15.18 0.75
C CYS A 72 -21.28 -15.52 -0.45
N LEU A 73 -21.08 -14.59 -1.40
CA LEU A 73 -20.30 -14.85 -2.61
C LEU A 73 -18.81 -15.05 -2.24
N PRO A 74 -18.20 -16.19 -2.64
CA PRO A 74 -16.76 -16.38 -2.52
C PRO A 74 -15.99 -15.42 -3.41
N ILE A 75 -14.84 -14.94 -2.94
CA ILE A 75 -13.97 -14.07 -3.72
C ILE A 75 -13.12 -14.91 -4.65
N ILE A 76 -13.33 -14.77 -5.96
CA ILE A 76 -12.62 -15.54 -6.98
C ILE A 76 -11.97 -14.58 -7.98
N ASN A 77 -12.77 -13.76 -8.68
CA ASN A 77 -12.32 -12.80 -9.67
C ASN A 77 -12.70 -11.37 -9.25
N TYR A 78 -12.11 -10.96 -8.14
CA TYR A 78 -12.35 -9.66 -7.52
C TYR A 78 -11.98 -8.49 -8.43
N THR A 79 -12.86 -7.47 -8.46
CA THR A 79 -12.63 -6.21 -9.16
C THR A 79 -12.76 -5.02 -8.21
N SER A 80 -11.69 -4.26 -7.99
CA SER A 80 -11.73 -3.02 -7.19
C SER A 80 -12.30 -1.85 -8.00
N ASN A 81 -13.61 -1.84 -8.25
CA ASN A 81 -14.29 -0.70 -8.90
C ASN A 81 -15.26 0.00 -7.94
N GLU A 82 -15.89 1.07 -8.42
CA GLU A 82 -16.88 1.83 -7.66
C GLU A 82 -18.03 0.96 -7.17
N GLN A 83 -18.62 0.14 -8.04
CA GLN A 83 -19.72 -0.77 -7.68
C GLN A 83 -19.36 -1.71 -6.53
N THR A 84 -18.17 -2.32 -6.56
CA THR A 84 -17.70 -3.18 -5.48
C THR A 84 -17.48 -2.41 -4.17
N LYS A 85 -16.96 -1.19 -4.26
CA LYS A 85 -16.79 -0.32 -3.08
C LYS A 85 -18.13 0.12 -2.50
N ASN A 86 -19.11 0.43 -3.35
CA ASN A 86 -20.45 0.81 -2.95
C ASN A 86 -21.13 -0.36 -2.24
N PHE A 87 -21.07 -1.56 -2.80
CA PHE A 87 -21.56 -2.77 -2.14
C PHE A 87 -20.95 -2.95 -0.74
N ILE A 88 -19.61 -2.93 -0.62
CA ILE A 88 -18.93 -3.10 0.66
C ILE A 88 -19.36 -2.01 1.65
N THR A 89 -19.48 -0.75 1.19
CA THR A 89 -19.85 0.39 2.04
C THR A 89 -21.29 0.27 2.53
N THR A 90 -22.24 -0.04 1.64
CA THR A 90 -23.65 -0.22 1.97
C THR A 90 -23.84 -1.37 2.96
N GLU A 91 -23.23 -2.53 2.73
CA GLU A 91 -23.31 -3.66 3.67
C GLU A 91 -22.66 -3.33 5.02
N SER A 92 -21.54 -2.57 5.01
CA SER A 92 -20.89 -2.15 6.25
C SER A 92 -21.76 -1.21 7.08
N GLN A 93 -22.52 -0.33 6.44
CA GLN A 93 -23.45 0.59 7.12
C GLN A 93 -24.65 -0.12 7.74
N LYS A 94 -25.05 -1.29 7.22
CA LYS A 94 -26.07 -2.13 7.86
C LYS A 94 -25.59 -2.71 9.19
N ILE A 95 -24.30 -3.03 9.29
CA ILE A 95 -23.67 -3.57 10.51
C ILE A 95 -23.35 -2.46 11.51
N ALA A 96 -22.77 -1.36 11.01
CA ALA A 96 -22.39 -0.20 11.81
C ALA A 96 -23.03 1.06 11.21
N PRO A 97 -24.27 1.38 11.62
CA PRO A 97 -24.92 2.62 11.21
C PRO A 97 -24.03 3.82 11.59
N LYS A 98 -23.86 4.77 10.66
CA LYS A 98 -22.98 5.95 10.80
C LYS A 98 -21.46 5.64 10.76
N LEU A 99 -21.05 4.49 10.23
CA LEU A 99 -19.62 4.20 10.02
C LEU A 99 -18.98 5.25 9.10
N THR A 100 -18.00 5.98 9.62
CA THR A 100 -17.17 6.90 8.83
C THR A 100 -16.01 6.13 8.19
N ILE A 101 -15.81 6.30 6.89
CA ILE A 101 -14.70 5.67 6.18
C ILE A 101 -13.39 6.40 6.51
N LYS A 102 -12.47 5.71 7.19
CA LYS A 102 -11.13 6.21 7.51
C LYS A 102 -10.22 6.17 6.29
N SER A 103 -9.39 7.20 6.15
CA SER A 103 -8.31 7.21 5.17
C SER A 103 -7.37 6.03 5.39
N GLY A 104 -7.02 5.32 4.32
CA GLY A 104 -6.18 4.12 4.37
C GLY A 104 -6.91 2.80 4.65
N ALA A 105 -8.20 2.81 5.01
CA ALA A 105 -8.97 1.57 5.23
C ALA A 105 -9.01 0.69 3.98
N TRP A 106 -9.25 1.28 2.80
CA TRP A 106 -9.24 0.56 1.52
C TRP A 106 -7.89 -0.07 1.19
N TYR A 107 -6.78 0.63 1.48
CA TYR A 107 -5.45 0.07 1.28
C TYR A 107 -5.26 -1.17 2.15
N ARG A 108 -5.62 -1.10 3.43
CA ARG A 108 -5.48 -2.21 4.38
C ARG A 108 -6.42 -3.37 4.07
N LEU A 109 -7.63 -3.09 3.61
CA LEU A 109 -8.56 -4.13 3.16
C LEU A 109 -7.97 -4.91 1.97
N ASN A 110 -7.39 -4.20 1.00
CA ASN A 110 -6.70 -4.83 -0.13
C ASN A 110 -5.45 -5.60 0.29
N ARG A 111 -4.68 -5.12 1.29
CA ARG A 111 -3.55 -5.86 1.88
C ARG A 111 -4.03 -7.17 2.51
N TRP A 112 -5.00 -7.06 3.41
CA TRP A 112 -5.60 -8.19 4.12
C TRP A 112 -6.17 -9.24 3.16
N ARG A 113 -6.93 -8.82 2.14
CA ARG A 113 -7.49 -9.73 1.13
C ARG A 113 -6.39 -10.52 0.42
N ASP A 114 -5.37 -9.81 -0.06
CA ASP A 114 -4.28 -10.43 -0.82
C ASP A 114 -3.45 -11.39 0.06
N GLU A 115 -3.26 -11.07 1.34
CA GLU A 115 -2.62 -11.96 2.32
C GLU A 115 -3.44 -13.23 2.55
N ARG A 116 -4.76 -13.12 2.75
CA ARG A 116 -5.66 -14.27 2.90
C ARG A 116 -5.58 -15.21 1.71
N ILE A 117 -5.65 -14.64 0.50
CA ILE A 117 -5.60 -15.43 -0.74
C ILE A 117 -4.22 -16.06 -0.96
N THR A 118 -3.14 -15.32 -0.67
CA THR A 118 -1.76 -15.86 -0.76
C THR A 118 -1.58 -17.08 0.14
N ASN A 119 -2.18 -17.04 1.33
CA ASN A 119 -2.17 -18.15 2.29
C ASN A 119 -3.22 -19.24 2.00
N GLY A 120 -3.92 -19.17 0.85
CA GLY A 120 -4.92 -20.18 0.44
C GLY A 120 -6.22 -20.14 1.25
N VAL A 121 -6.46 -19.08 2.03
CA VAL A 121 -7.69 -18.92 2.80
C VAL A 121 -8.80 -18.48 1.85
N LYS A 122 -9.87 -19.29 1.78
CA LYS A 122 -11.09 -18.93 1.06
C LYS A 122 -11.86 -17.90 1.89
N ILE A 123 -12.16 -16.76 1.30
CA ILE A 123 -12.91 -15.67 1.92
C ILE A 123 -14.09 -15.26 1.05
N THR A 124 -15.10 -14.69 1.68
CA THR A 124 -16.32 -14.18 1.04
C THR A 124 -16.35 -12.66 1.04
N TYR A 125 -17.29 -12.10 0.30
CA TYR A 125 -17.59 -10.67 0.37
C TYR A 125 -18.10 -10.24 1.76
N GLY A 126 -18.77 -11.12 2.51
CA GLY A 126 -19.14 -10.89 3.91
C GLY A 126 -17.92 -10.74 4.81
N ASP A 127 -16.88 -11.55 4.61
CA ASP A 127 -15.62 -11.41 5.34
C ASP A 127 -14.92 -10.07 5.03
N LEU A 128 -14.96 -9.62 3.76
CA LEU A 128 -14.47 -8.29 3.39
C LEU A 128 -15.23 -7.18 4.10
N VAL A 129 -16.56 -7.27 4.15
CA VAL A 129 -17.41 -6.28 4.83
C VAL A 129 -17.08 -6.22 6.31
N ASN A 130 -17.02 -7.37 7.00
CA ASN A 130 -16.67 -7.45 8.41
C ASN A 130 -15.28 -6.86 8.70
N GLN A 131 -14.29 -7.20 7.85
CA GLN A 131 -12.94 -6.64 7.98
C GLN A 131 -12.92 -5.12 7.71
N PHE A 132 -13.73 -4.62 6.76
CA PHE A 132 -13.82 -3.20 6.47
C PHE A 132 -14.42 -2.42 7.65
N VAL A 133 -15.48 -2.94 8.29
CA VAL A 133 -16.03 -2.36 9.52
C VAL A 133 -14.95 -2.28 10.61
N LYS A 134 -14.26 -3.41 10.87
CA LYS A 134 -13.19 -3.49 11.87
C LYS A 134 -12.06 -2.47 11.61
N LEU A 135 -11.62 -2.33 10.36
CA LEU A 135 -10.59 -1.36 9.98
C LEU A 135 -11.05 0.08 10.25
N ASN A 136 -12.29 0.42 9.93
CA ASN A 136 -12.81 1.77 10.12
C ASN A 136 -13.09 2.12 11.60
N GLN A 137 -13.23 1.12 12.47
CA GLN A 137 -13.37 1.29 13.92
C GLN A 137 -12.02 1.33 14.66
N THR A 138 -10.91 0.93 14.02
CA THR A 138 -9.58 0.96 14.64
C THR A 138 -9.11 2.39 14.90
N ASP A 139 -8.65 2.72 16.12
CA ASP A 139 -8.29 4.10 16.53
C ASP A 139 -7.37 4.82 15.54
N LYS A 140 -6.15 4.30 15.36
CA LYS A 140 -5.13 4.86 14.48
C LYS A 140 -4.45 3.77 13.69
N PHE A 141 -4.18 4.07 12.43
CA PHE A 141 -3.38 3.23 11.57
C PHE A 141 -1.89 3.55 11.70
N GLU A 142 -1.06 2.50 11.79
CA GLU A 142 0.39 2.64 11.67
C GLU A 142 0.78 3.23 10.31
N LYS A 143 1.85 4.02 10.28
CA LYS A 143 2.34 4.58 9.01
C LYS A 143 2.85 3.46 8.10
N VAL A 144 2.48 3.55 6.84
CA VAL A 144 3.01 2.65 5.82
C VAL A 144 4.42 3.13 5.47
N VAL A 145 5.44 2.33 5.75
CA VAL A 145 6.86 2.72 5.60
C VAL A 145 7.17 3.22 4.18
N VAL A 146 6.65 2.55 3.15
CA VAL A 146 6.86 2.97 1.75
C VAL A 146 6.13 4.26 1.36
N GLY A 147 5.17 4.71 2.17
CA GLY A 147 4.43 5.97 1.99
C GLY A 147 5.22 7.21 2.40
N ARG A 148 6.53 7.25 2.11
CA ARG A 148 7.49 8.25 2.62
C ARG A 148 7.02 9.69 2.40
N TYR A 149 6.52 10.01 1.19
CA TYR A 149 5.95 11.33 0.88
C TYR A 149 4.78 11.71 1.80
N ILE A 150 3.78 10.85 1.93
CA ILE A 150 2.58 11.13 2.75
C ILE A 150 2.97 11.23 4.23
N ASN A 151 3.86 10.36 4.69
CA ASN A 151 4.37 10.38 6.06
C ASN A 151 5.11 11.71 6.34
N PHE A 152 6.00 12.12 5.44
CA PHE A 152 6.72 13.39 5.54
C PHE A 152 5.77 14.58 5.58
N LEU A 153 4.83 14.68 4.63
CA LEU A 153 3.86 15.79 4.62
C LEU A 153 3.02 15.84 5.90
N SER A 154 2.55 14.67 6.36
CA SER A 154 1.76 14.57 7.60
C SER A 154 2.57 15.03 8.81
N ASP A 155 3.83 14.63 8.91
CA ASP A 155 4.70 15.03 10.02
C ASP A 155 5.09 16.50 9.94
N PHE A 156 5.42 16.98 8.76
CA PHE A 156 5.77 18.37 8.52
C PHE A 156 4.63 19.29 8.95
N LEU A 157 3.40 19.04 8.48
CA LEU A 157 2.24 19.88 8.81
C LEU A 157 1.84 19.78 10.29
N ALA A 158 2.12 18.65 10.95
CA ALA A 158 1.86 18.49 12.37
C ALA A 158 2.87 19.23 13.26
N ASN A 159 4.12 19.40 12.81
CA ASN A 159 5.21 19.95 13.62
C ASN A 159 5.60 21.39 13.25
N GLU A 160 5.39 21.82 12.00
CA GLU A 160 5.68 23.19 11.55
C GLU A 160 4.40 24.04 11.61
N LYS A 161 4.18 24.73 12.74
CA LYS A 161 2.98 25.55 12.97
C LYS A 161 2.85 26.64 11.91
N GLY A 162 1.65 26.80 11.36
CA GLY A 162 1.35 27.79 10.32
C GLY A 162 1.87 27.43 8.93
N ALA A 163 2.53 26.28 8.77
CA ALA A 163 3.05 25.89 7.48
C ALA A 163 1.94 25.41 6.54
N THR A 164 2.07 25.75 5.26
CA THR A 164 1.11 25.36 4.22
C THR A 164 1.51 24.03 3.60
N ARG A 165 0.53 23.36 2.98
CA ARG A 165 0.78 22.15 2.18
C ARG A 165 1.81 22.41 1.07
N GLN A 166 1.79 23.58 0.44
CA GLN A 166 2.75 23.93 -0.61
C GLN A 166 4.17 24.01 -0.06
N GLN A 167 4.37 24.59 1.13
CA GLN A 167 5.68 24.61 1.78
C GLN A 167 6.17 23.20 2.07
N ALA A 168 5.29 22.32 2.57
CA ALA A 168 5.62 20.91 2.82
C ALA A 168 6.04 20.19 1.52
N VAL A 169 5.37 20.43 0.39
CA VAL A 169 5.73 19.88 -0.92
C VAL A 169 7.09 20.42 -1.39
N ASN A 170 7.34 21.73 -1.25
CA ASN A 170 8.62 22.32 -1.65
C ASN A 170 9.80 21.75 -0.85
N GLU A 171 9.63 21.55 0.46
CA GLU A 171 10.65 20.93 1.31
C GLU A 171 10.84 19.44 0.99
N TRP A 172 9.76 18.74 0.62
CA TRP A 172 9.85 17.38 0.13
C TRP A 172 10.67 17.27 -1.17
N GLU A 173 10.46 18.17 -2.13
CA GLU A 173 11.23 18.19 -3.38
C GLU A 173 12.74 18.35 -3.12
N LYS A 174 13.12 19.19 -2.14
CA LYS A 174 14.52 19.31 -1.69
C LYS A 174 15.00 18.03 -1.00
N LEU A 175 14.21 17.47 -0.09
CA LEU A 175 14.58 16.26 0.65
C LEU A 175 14.82 15.05 -0.28
N LYS A 176 14.08 14.96 -1.39
CA LYS A 176 14.22 13.88 -2.38
C LYS A 176 15.62 13.78 -2.98
N THR A 177 16.33 14.90 -3.11
CA THR A 177 17.65 14.95 -3.77
C THR A 177 18.80 14.61 -2.82
N LEU A 178 18.58 14.65 -1.51
CA LEU A 178 19.59 14.39 -0.50
C LEU A 178 19.82 12.89 -0.32
N ASN A 179 21.04 12.46 -0.01
CA ASN A 179 21.32 11.06 0.35
C ASN A 179 21.10 10.80 1.86
N ILE A 180 19.89 11.07 2.34
CA ILE A 180 19.46 10.86 3.73
C ILE A 180 18.08 10.19 3.78
N GLU A 181 17.69 9.69 4.95
CA GLU A 181 16.36 9.09 5.15
C GLU A 181 15.25 10.08 4.79
N LYS A 182 14.25 9.58 4.04
CA LYS A 182 13.13 10.39 3.52
C LYS A 182 12.01 10.54 4.55
N ASP A 183 12.35 11.10 5.70
CA ASP A 183 11.41 11.41 6.78
C ASP A 183 11.61 12.82 7.36
N TYR A 184 10.65 13.24 8.18
CA TYR A 184 10.65 14.58 8.78
C TYR A 184 11.81 14.78 9.77
N LYS A 185 12.18 13.75 10.55
CA LYS A 185 13.23 13.88 11.58
C LYS A 185 14.59 14.10 10.94
N SER A 186 14.90 13.32 9.92
CA SER A 186 16.12 13.41 9.13
C SER A 186 16.18 14.72 8.36
N TRP A 187 15.08 15.17 7.75
CA TRP A 187 14.99 16.51 7.17
C TRP A 187 15.27 17.61 8.20
N LYS A 188 14.64 17.57 9.38
CA LYS A 188 14.78 18.61 10.42
C LYS A 188 16.22 18.71 10.93
N ARG A 189 16.93 17.58 11.07
CA ARG A 189 18.35 17.55 11.48
C ARG A 189 19.30 18.16 10.46
N HIS A 190 18.98 18.05 9.16
CA HIS A 190 19.83 18.56 8.08
C HIS A 190 19.45 19.96 7.63
N LYS A 191 18.34 20.49 8.15
CA LYS A 191 17.95 21.87 7.95
C LYS A 191 18.74 22.73 8.94
N ILE A 192 19.74 23.46 8.43
CA ILE A 192 20.31 24.62 9.11
C ILE A 192 19.26 25.74 9.07
#